data_AF-B0ZBR2-F1
#
_entry.id   AF-B0ZBR2-F1
#
_cell.length_a   1.000
_cell.length_b   1.000
_cell.length_c   1.000
_cell.angle_alpha   90.00
_cell.angle_beta   90.00
_cell.angle_gamma   90.00
#
_symmetry.space_group_name_H-M   'P 1'
#
loop_
_entity.id
_entity.type
_entity.pdbx_description
1 polymer ?
#
loop_
_entity_poly.entity_id
_entity_poly.type
_entity_poly.pdbx_seq_one_letter_code
_entity_poly.pdbx_strand_id
1 'polypeptide(L)'
;QCSSGHLVCVSCRSKLTCCPTCRGPLANIRNLAMEKVATNVKFPCKHSGYGCTASLVYTEKTEHEETCECRPYLCPCPGASCK
;
A
#
# COMPACT_ATOMS: atom_id res chain seq x y z
N GLN A 1 -12.08 -9.60 9.34
CA GLN A 1 -11.54 -9.76 10.71
C GLN A 1 -11.87 -11.17 11.22
N CYS A 2 -11.04 -11.78 12.06
CA CYS A 2 -11.41 -13.03 12.75
C CYS A 2 -12.23 -12.76 14.00
N SER A 3 -12.83 -13.79 14.61
CA SER A 3 -13.65 -13.62 15.83
C SER A 3 -12.87 -13.05 17.03
N SER A 4 -11.54 -13.23 17.06
CA SER A 4 -10.66 -12.66 18.08
C SER A 4 -10.16 -11.25 17.77
N GLY A 5 -10.59 -10.64 16.66
CA GLY A 5 -10.28 -9.25 16.35
C GLY A 5 -9.11 -8.99 15.39
N HIS A 6 -8.37 -10.02 14.94
CA HIS A 6 -7.25 -9.83 14.02
C HIS A 6 -7.71 -9.43 12.61
N LEU A 7 -6.98 -8.48 12.03
CA LEU A 7 -7.27 -7.91 10.71
C LEU A 7 -6.80 -8.85 9.60
N VAL A 8 -7.66 -9.01 8.59
CA VAL A 8 -7.37 -9.74 7.35
C VAL A 8 -8.03 -8.94 6.24
N CYS A 9 -7.26 -8.57 5.20
CA CYS A 9 -7.81 -7.82 4.06
C CYS A 9 -8.72 -8.73 3.21
N VAL A 10 -9.58 -8.12 2.40
CA VAL A 10 -10.54 -8.84 1.56
C VAL A 10 -9.85 -9.82 0.60
N SER A 11 -8.74 -9.42 -0.01
CA SER A 11 -7.98 -10.23 -0.97
C SER A 11 -7.30 -11.44 -0.33
N CYS A 12 -6.96 -11.37 0.96
CA CYS A 12 -6.40 -12.49 1.71
C CYS A 12 -7.49 -13.38 2.31
N ARG A 13 -8.67 -12.83 2.63
CA ARG A 13 -9.76 -13.57 3.30
C ARG A 13 -10.20 -14.81 2.53
N SER A 14 -10.25 -14.76 1.19
CA SER A 14 -10.63 -15.88 0.32
C SER A 14 -9.56 -16.98 0.23
N LYS A 15 -8.32 -16.67 0.59
CA LYS A 15 -7.17 -17.57 0.51
C LYS A 15 -6.88 -18.29 1.83
N LEU A 16 -7.67 -18.04 2.87
CA LEU A 16 -7.40 -18.49 4.23
C LEU A 16 -8.59 -19.29 4.78
N THR A 17 -8.28 -20.40 5.44
CA THR A 17 -9.25 -21.25 6.15
C THR A 17 -9.35 -20.88 7.64
N CYS A 18 -8.28 -20.35 8.23
CA CYS A 18 -8.23 -19.89 9.62
C CYS A 18 -7.41 -18.60 9.75
N CYS A 19 -7.50 -17.94 10.91
CA CYS A 19 -6.74 -16.72 11.19
C CYS A 19 -5.23 -17.02 11.26
N PRO A 20 -4.37 -16.30 10.51
CA PRO A 20 -2.93 -16.57 10.52
C PRO A 20 -2.26 -16.21 11.85
N THR A 21 -2.86 -15.32 12.65
CA THR A 21 -2.30 -14.88 13.93
C THR A 21 -2.69 -15.80 15.08
N CYS A 22 -3.99 -16.08 15.25
CA CYS A 22 -4.49 -16.85 16.40
C CYS A 22 -5.00 -18.26 16.05
N ARG A 23 -4.97 -18.67 14.79
CA ARG A 23 -5.51 -19.94 14.27
C ARG A 23 -7.00 -20.17 14.52
N GLY A 24 -7.71 -19.18 15.07
CA GLY A 24 -9.15 -19.22 15.28
C GLY A 24 -9.97 -19.10 13.98
N PRO A 25 -11.29 -19.30 14.05
CA PRO A 25 -12.17 -19.22 12.90
C PRO A 25 -12.16 -17.81 12.30
N LEU A 26 -12.10 -17.75 10.97
CA LEU A 26 -12.29 -16.50 10.26
C LEU A 26 -13.79 -16.18 10.18
N ALA A 27 -14.14 -14.96 10.53
CA ALA A 27 -15.50 -14.44 10.38
C ALA A 27 -15.57 -13.48 9.20
N ASN A 28 -16.78 -13.18 8.72
CA ASN A 28 -17.00 -12.12 7.73
C ASN A 28 -17.29 -10.77 8.42
N ILE A 29 -16.40 -10.37 9.33
CA ILE A 29 -16.55 -9.14 10.12
C ILE A 29 -15.74 -8.02 9.44
N ARG A 30 -16.44 -6.92 9.13
CA ARG A 30 -15.88 -5.69 8.55
C ARG A 30 -15.46 -4.73 9.65
N ASN A 31 -14.28 -4.13 9.55
CA ASN A 31 -13.77 -3.18 10.54
C ASN A 31 -13.82 -1.75 9.99
N LEU A 32 -14.98 -1.09 10.15
CA LEU A 32 -15.23 0.27 9.66
C LEU A 32 -14.31 1.33 10.29
N ALA A 33 -13.89 1.13 11.55
CA ALA A 33 -12.97 2.05 12.21
C ALA A 33 -11.61 2.04 11.53
N MET A 34 -11.08 0.84 11.23
CA MET A 34 -9.81 0.69 10.54
C MET A 34 -9.88 1.18 9.08
N GLU A 35 -11.04 1.07 8.43
CA GLU A 35 -11.25 1.69 7.11
C GLU A 35 -11.11 3.22 7.16
N LYS A 36 -11.73 3.88 8.16
CA LYS A 36 -11.60 5.34 8.36
C LYS A 36 -10.18 5.77 8.72
N VAL A 37 -9.45 4.95 9.46
CA VAL A 37 -8.03 5.23 9.71
C VAL A 37 -7.25 5.13 8.41
N ALA A 38 -7.44 4.06 7.64
CA ALA A 38 -6.73 3.83 6.39
C ALA A 38 -6.89 4.97 5.36
N THR A 39 -8.05 5.65 5.33
CA THR A 39 -8.26 6.81 4.43
C THR A 39 -7.42 8.04 4.79
N ASN A 40 -6.93 8.13 6.04
CA ASN A 40 -6.18 9.28 6.53
C ASN A 40 -4.68 8.99 6.70
N VAL A 41 -4.26 7.73 6.60
CA VAL A 41 -2.83 7.37 6.67
C VAL A 41 -2.12 7.89 5.43
N LYS A 42 -1.04 8.64 5.66
CA LYS A 42 -0.14 9.11 4.62
C LYS A 42 1.06 8.18 4.48
N PHE A 43 1.45 7.91 3.24
CA PHE A 43 2.58 7.08 2.88
C PHE A 43 3.58 7.91 2.06
N PRO A 44 4.90 7.69 2.22
CA PRO A 44 5.89 8.36 1.39
C PRO A 44 5.74 7.94 -0.08
N CYS A 45 6.03 8.88 -0.98
CA CYS A 45 6.16 8.59 -2.41
C CYS A 45 7.21 7.49 -2.66
N LYS A 46 6.97 6.57 -3.61
CA LYS A 46 7.96 5.55 -3.98
C LYS A 46 9.29 6.14 -4.49
N HIS A 47 9.27 7.39 -4.97
CA HIS A 47 10.45 8.12 -5.43
C HIS A 47 11.15 8.91 -4.33
N SER A 48 10.83 8.66 -3.05
CA SER A 48 11.51 9.32 -1.93
C SER A 48 13.02 9.10 -1.93
N GLY A 49 13.49 7.93 -2.35
CA GLY A 49 14.92 7.66 -2.54
C GLY A 49 15.60 8.53 -3.62
N TYR A 50 14.82 9.13 -4.51
CA TYR A 50 15.29 10.07 -5.55
C TYR A 50 15.04 11.54 -5.17
N GLY A 51 14.67 11.83 -3.92
CA GLY A 51 14.52 13.18 -3.39
C GLY A 51 13.08 13.66 -3.21
N CYS A 52 12.07 12.84 -3.50
CA CYS A 52 10.68 13.25 -3.26
C CYS A 52 10.34 13.23 -1.76
N THR A 53 9.95 14.37 -1.20
CA THR A 53 9.56 14.48 0.22
C THR A 53 8.05 14.33 0.45
N ALA A 54 7.27 14.11 -0.62
CA ALA A 54 5.82 14.03 -0.52
C ALA A 54 5.37 12.79 0.29
N SER A 55 4.44 13.03 1.21
CA SER A 55 3.70 11.99 1.94
C SER A 55 2.22 12.16 1.69
N LEU A 56 1.61 11.15 1.07
CA LEU A 56 0.29 11.26 0.44
C LEU A 56 -0.64 10.18 0.98
N VAL A 57 -1.94 10.48 1.03
CA VAL A 57 -2.94 9.45 1.30
C VAL A 57 -3.02 8.47 0.13
N TYR A 58 -3.49 7.25 0.40
CA TYR A 58 -3.53 6.17 -0.61
C TYR A 58 -4.24 6.58 -1.91
N THR A 59 -5.31 7.38 -1.82
CA THR A 59 -6.11 7.82 -2.98
C THR A 59 -5.37 8.73 -3.94
N GLU A 60 -4.42 9.54 -3.44
CA GLU A 60 -3.67 10.53 -4.23
C GLU A 60 -2.28 10.01 -4.66
N LYS A 61 -1.80 8.97 -3.97
CA LYS A 61 -0.43 8.47 -4.12
C LYS A 61 -0.13 8.02 -5.55
N THR A 62 -1.05 7.31 -6.21
CA THR A 62 -0.84 6.79 -7.57
C THR A 62 -0.67 7.93 -8.58
N GLU A 63 -1.58 8.90 -8.57
CA GLU A 63 -1.55 10.05 -9.48
C GLU A 63 -0.26 10.88 -9.31
N HIS A 64 0.12 11.16 -8.06
CA HIS A 64 1.38 11.83 -7.77
C HIS A 64 2.57 11.02 -8.29
N GLU A 65 2.61 9.69 -8.06
CA GLU A 65 3.76 8.89 -8.47
C GLU A 65 3.92 8.80 -10.00
N GLU A 66 2.86 8.90 -10.78
CA GLU A 66 2.93 8.92 -12.25
C GLU A 66 3.55 10.22 -12.79
N THR A 67 3.29 11.33 -12.10
CA THR A 67 3.69 12.69 -12.49
C THR A 67 4.83 13.27 -11.64
N CYS A 68 5.37 12.49 -10.71
CA CYS A 68 6.39 12.91 -9.76
C CYS A 68 7.66 13.40 -10.48
N GLU A 69 8.14 14.59 -10.11
CA GLU A 69 9.34 15.19 -10.69
C GLU A 69 10.61 14.37 -10.39
N CYS A 70 10.64 13.69 -9.24
CA CYS A 70 11.74 12.80 -8.85
C CYS A 70 11.63 11.40 -9.49
N ARG A 71 10.67 11.17 -10.39
CA ARG A 71 10.51 9.88 -11.07
C ARG A 71 11.69 9.65 -12.02
N PRO A 72 12.39 8.50 -11.92
CA PRO A 72 13.44 8.17 -12.89
C PRO A 72 12.83 7.90 -14.27
N TYR A 73 13.53 8.34 -15.32
CA TYR A 73 13.18 8.04 -16.70
C TYR A 73 14.07 6.92 -17.22
N LEU A 74 13.49 6.01 -18.00
CA LEU A 74 14.27 5.03 -18.73
C LEU A 74 15.02 5.75 -19.85
N CYS A 75 16.33 5.91 -19.69
CA CYS A 75 17.21 6.41 -20.73
C CYS A 75 17.12 5.43 -21.92
N PRO A 76 16.66 5.85 -23.11
CA PRO A 76 16.49 4.97 -24.27
C PRO A 76 17.82 4.46 -24.85
N CYS A 77 18.96 4.90 -24.31
CA CYS A 77 20.27 4.45 -24.73
C CYS A 77 20.54 3.04 -24.17
N PRO A 78 20.84 2.05 -25.03
CA PRO A 78 21.28 0.72 -24.60
C PRO A 78 22.70 0.82 -24.04
N GLY A 79 22.80 1.06 -22.73
CA GLY A 79 24.06 1.00 -21.98
C GLY A 79 24.86 2.29 -21.95
N ALA A 80 25.08 2.78 -20.72
CA ALA A 80 26.28 3.50 -20.27
C ALA A 80 26.62 4.91 -20.79
N SER A 81 25.71 5.68 -21.42
CA SER A 81 26.02 7.07 -21.82
C SER A 81 25.18 8.20 -21.21
N CYS A 82 24.26 7.91 -20.30
CA CYS A 82 23.57 8.97 -19.53
C CYS A 82 24.41 9.29 -18.27
N LYS A 83 25.18 10.40 -18.29
CA LYS A 83 25.84 11.00 -17.11
C LYS A 83 24.86 11.88 -16.34
#